data_AF-A0A7S3W8N0-F1
#
_entry.id   AF-A0A7S3W8N0-F1
#
_cell.length_a   1.000
_cell.length_b   1.000
_cell.length_c   1.000
_cell.angle_alpha   90.00
_cell.angle_beta   90.00
_cell.angle_gamma   90.00
#
_symmetry.space_group_name_H-M   'P 1'
#
loop_
_entity.id
_entity.type
_entity.pdbx_description
1 polymer ?
#
loop_
_entity_poly.entity_id
_entity_poly.type
_entity_poly.pdbx_seq_one_letter_code
_entity_poly.pdbx_strand_id
1 'polypeptide(L)'
;MSGALMLGEALGYLVEQRVRLAFLERDAAVLPAPPSAKDIVIDRVLGRGGQGTVYAGRWLGIHVALKVTRGGQTARRLQDEARFLARLRHPSVCTLFGATVLSDGGGALVLELMQTSLSELLRRGEPLRAGLAARIAAEVATGISFLHGNGVMHRDIKPSNVLLDTEYHAKVADFGLARLV
;
A
#
# COMPACT_ATOMS: atom_id res chain seq x y z
N MET A 1 -24.35 -15.12 -6.96
CA MET A 1 -24.80 -13.73 -6.82
C MET A 1 -23.59 -12.84 -6.61
N SER A 2 -23.25 -12.05 -7.63
CA SER A 2 -21.99 -11.31 -7.73
C SER A 2 -22.12 -9.95 -7.03
N GLY A 3 -21.43 -9.79 -5.90
CA GLY A 3 -21.34 -8.53 -5.15
C GLY A 3 -20.40 -7.55 -5.84
N ALA A 4 -20.91 -6.89 -6.89
CA ALA A 4 -20.36 -5.67 -7.43
C ALA A 4 -20.70 -4.54 -6.47
N LEU A 5 -19.81 -4.31 -5.52
CA LEU A 5 -19.81 -3.14 -4.66
C LEU A 5 -19.75 -1.89 -5.54
N MET A 6 -20.88 -1.18 -5.62
CA MET A 6 -21.05 0.03 -6.42
C MET A 6 -20.10 1.11 -5.93
N LEU A 7 -19.43 1.81 -6.86
CA LEU A 7 -18.52 2.93 -6.61
C LEU A 7 -19.07 3.97 -5.60
N GLY A 8 -20.40 4.11 -5.50
CA GLY A 8 -21.08 5.01 -4.55
C GLY A 8 -21.00 4.59 -3.08
N GLU A 9 -20.94 3.28 -2.77
CA GLU A 9 -20.75 2.83 -1.39
C GLU A 9 -19.33 3.21 -0.92
N ALA A 10 -18.32 3.01 -1.77
CA ALA A 10 -16.92 3.36 -1.49
C ALA A 10 -16.70 4.85 -1.13
N LEU A 11 -17.50 5.74 -1.73
CA LEU A 11 -17.50 7.19 -1.47
C LEU A 11 -18.26 7.58 -0.18
N GLY A 12 -19.25 6.80 0.23
CA GLY A 12 -20.00 7.01 1.49
C GLY A 12 -19.22 6.63 2.76
N TYR A 13 -18.03 6.04 2.59
CA TYR A 13 -17.23 5.48 3.68
C TYR A 13 -16.17 6.41 4.25
N LEU A 14 -16.26 7.71 4.12
CA LEU A 14 -15.08 8.57 4.31
C LEU A 14 -15.42 9.69 5.33
N VAL A 15 -15.11 9.48 6.62
CA VAL A 15 -15.38 10.42 7.74
C VAL A 15 -14.09 11.01 8.34
N GLU A 16 -14.20 12.26 8.82
CA GLU A 16 -13.18 13.27 9.13
C GLU A 16 -12.21 13.00 10.31
N GLN A 17 -11.45 11.90 10.30
CA GLN A 17 -10.39 11.71 11.30
C GLN A 17 -9.02 11.58 10.61
N ARG A 18 -8.27 12.69 10.60
CA ARG A 18 -6.88 12.73 10.12
C ARG A 18 -6.00 11.91 11.05
N VAL A 19 -5.32 10.89 10.52
CA VAL A 19 -4.18 10.30 11.23
C VAL A 19 -2.99 11.25 11.05
N ARG A 20 -2.66 12.01 12.09
CA ARG A 20 -1.47 12.85 12.13
C ARG A 20 -0.25 11.94 12.26
N LEU A 21 0.31 11.53 11.12
CA LEU A 21 1.62 10.90 11.07
C LEU A 21 2.63 12.02 11.32
N ALA A 22 3.41 11.92 12.41
CA ALA A 22 4.43 12.91 12.82
C ALA A 22 5.46 13.25 11.73
N PHE A 23 5.43 12.51 10.62
CA PHE A 23 6.33 12.62 9.48
C PHE A 23 5.90 13.67 8.43
N LEU A 24 4.59 13.89 8.20
CA LEU A 24 4.13 14.88 7.20
C LEU A 24 4.51 16.33 7.55
N GLU A 25 4.94 16.59 8.79
CA GLU A 25 5.39 17.91 9.23
C GLU A 25 6.86 18.20 8.89
N ARG A 26 7.71 17.18 8.60
CA ARG A 26 9.14 17.38 8.29
C ARG A 26 9.46 17.45 6.79
N ASP A 27 8.68 16.76 5.95
CA ASP A 27 8.75 16.84 4.47
C ASP A 27 7.51 17.56 3.89
N ALA A 28 6.89 18.44 4.69
CA ALA A 28 5.64 19.16 4.37
C ALA A 28 5.69 19.99 3.06
N ALA A 29 6.87 20.20 2.48
CA ALA A 29 7.06 20.96 1.27
C ALA A 29 6.65 20.22 -0.03
N VAL A 30 6.51 18.89 -0.02
CA VAL A 30 6.31 18.09 -1.26
C VAL A 30 5.05 17.21 -1.24
N LEU A 31 4.59 16.74 -0.08
CA LEU A 31 3.37 15.93 0.02
C LEU A 31 2.22 16.76 0.60
N PRO A 32 1.00 16.68 0.01
CA PRO A 32 -0.11 17.45 0.50
C PRO A 32 -0.62 16.95 1.87
N ALA A 33 -1.52 17.72 2.49
CA ALA A 33 -2.12 17.42 3.79
C ALA A 33 -2.59 15.96 3.88
N PRO A 34 -2.46 15.29 5.05
CA PRO A 34 -2.71 13.86 5.20
C PRO A 34 -4.02 13.42 4.54
N PRO A 35 -4.04 12.24 3.88
CA PRO A 35 -5.20 11.81 3.13
C PRO A 35 -6.46 11.90 3.97
N SER A 36 -7.41 12.65 3.46
CA SER A 36 -8.76 12.61 3.95
C SER A 36 -9.62 11.96 2.90
N ALA A 37 -10.48 11.06 3.35
CA ALA A 37 -11.83 10.92 2.85
C ALA A 37 -12.17 11.63 1.52
N LYS A 38 -12.54 12.91 1.62
CA LYS A 38 -13.01 13.77 0.52
C LYS A 38 -12.00 14.00 -0.61
N ASP A 39 -10.71 13.79 -0.36
CA ASP A 39 -9.64 14.04 -1.31
C ASP A 39 -9.29 12.79 -2.13
N ILE A 40 -9.96 11.67 -1.86
CA ILE A 40 -9.71 10.37 -2.48
C ILE A 40 -10.81 10.07 -3.51
N VAL A 41 -10.37 9.73 -4.72
CA VAL A 41 -11.21 9.22 -5.80
C VAL A 41 -10.81 7.79 -6.10
N ILE A 42 -11.77 6.86 -6.08
CA ILE A 42 -11.54 5.45 -6.40
C ILE A 42 -11.82 5.22 -7.89
N ASP A 43 -10.88 4.59 -8.59
CA ASP A 43 -10.99 4.34 -10.03
C ASP A 43 -11.41 2.89 -10.32
N ARG A 44 -10.59 1.90 -9.91
CA ARG A 44 -10.84 0.47 -10.17
C ARG A 44 -10.30 -0.43 -9.08
N VAL A 45 -10.79 -1.66 -9.00
CA VAL A 45 -10.25 -2.69 -8.12
C VAL A 45 -8.95 -3.25 -8.71
N LEU A 46 -7.90 -3.36 -7.88
CA LEU A 46 -6.63 -4.02 -8.20
C LEU A 46 -6.59 -5.45 -7.66
N GLY A 47 -7.20 -5.70 -6.50
CA GLY A 47 -7.22 -7.02 -5.88
C GLY A 47 -8.14 -7.11 -4.68
N ARG A 48 -8.56 -8.33 -4.35
CA ARG A 48 -9.36 -8.65 -3.16
C ARG A 48 -8.68 -9.78 -2.40
N GLY A 49 -8.60 -9.66 -1.07
CA GLY A 49 -7.99 -10.68 -0.21
C GLY A 49 -8.52 -10.62 1.22
N GLY A 50 -8.04 -11.54 2.06
CA GLY A 50 -8.47 -11.63 3.47
C GLY A 50 -8.17 -10.39 4.31
N GLN A 51 -7.29 -9.52 3.84
CA GLN A 51 -6.91 -8.27 4.51
C GLN A 51 -7.68 -7.04 4.00
N GLY A 52 -8.59 -7.22 3.04
CA GLY A 52 -9.37 -6.13 2.45
C GLY A 52 -9.31 -6.10 0.92
N THR A 53 -9.76 -4.98 0.36
CA THR A 53 -9.75 -4.72 -1.08
C THR A 53 -8.75 -3.62 -1.39
N VAL A 54 -7.95 -3.84 -2.43
CA VAL A 54 -7.02 -2.83 -2.95
C VAL A 54 -7.61 -2.20 -4.20
N TYR A 55 -7.62 -0.88 -4.24
CA TYR A 55 -8.11 -0.09 -5.37
C TYR A 55 -6.97 0.75 -5.95
N ALA A 56 -7.00 0.97 -7.26
CA ALA A 56 -6.34 2.11 -7.86
C ALA A 56 -7.24 3.32 -7.69
N GLY A 57 -6.65 4.46 -7.39
CA GLY A 57 -7.37 5.71 -7.24
C GLY A 57 -6.45 6.90 -7.33
N ARG A 58 -6.98 8.05 -6.93
CA ARG A 58 -6.26 9.31 -6.86
C ARG A 58 -6.46 9.95 -5.50
N TRP A 59 -5.39 10.52 -4.94
CA TRP A 59 -5.42 11.36 -3.74
C TRP A 59 -4.88 12.73 -4.12
N LEU A 60 -5.74 13.76 -4.07
CA LEU A 60 -5.41 15.12 -4.54
C LEU A 60 -4.83 15.15 -5.96
N GLY A 61 -5.38 14.31 -6.84
CA GLY A 61 -4.94 14.15 -8.23
C GLY A 61 -3.74 13.23 -8.44
N ILE A 62 -3.03 12.82 -7.38
CA ILE A 62 -1.89 11.90 -7.44
C ILE A 62 -2.39 10.46 -7.50
N HIS A 63 -1.91 9.66 -8.45
CA HIS A 63 -2.27 8.24 -8.54
C HIS A 63 -1.74 7.45 -7.33
N VAL A 64 -2.61 6.66 -6.71
CA VAL A 64 -2.34 5.91 -5.47
C VAL A 64 -2.98 4.53 -5.49
N ALA A 65 -2.44 3.64 -4.67
CA ALA A 65 -3.09 2.39 -4.28
C ALA A 65 -3.79 2.58 -2.92
N LEU A 66 -5.04 2.17 -2.82
CA LEU A 66 -5.87 2.29 -1.62
C LEU A 66 -6.17 0.90 -1.08
N LYS A 67 -5.55 0.51 0.04
CA LYS A 67 -5.88 -0.74 0.73
C LYS A 67 -6.96 -0.46 1.77
N VAL A 68 -8.17 -0.92 1.48
CA VAL A 68 -9.39 -0.68 2.27
C VAL A 68 -9.77 -1.92 3.04
N THR A 69 -9.88 -1.79 4.36
CA THR A 69 -10.34 -2.83 5.28
C THR A 69 -11.66 -2.37 5.91
N ARG A 70 -12.70 -3.20 5.82
CA ARG A 70 -14.05 -2.90 6.31
C ARG A 70 -14.28 -3.42 7.71
N GLY A 71 -14.86 -2.60 8.58
CA GLY A 71 -15.28 -2.99 9.93
C GLY A 71 -14.17 -3.58 10.80
N GLY A 72 -14.38 -3.63 12.12
CA GLY A 72 -13.52 -4.41 13.03
C GLY A 72 -12.08 -3.92 13.24
N GLN A 73 -11.60 -2.93 12.49
CA GLN A 73 -10.33 -2.26 12.76
C GLN A 73 -10.59 -1.01 13.60
N THR A 74 -10.30 -1.07 14.90
CA THR A 74 -10.35 0.15 15.73
C THR A 74 -9.45 1.22 15.11
N ALA A 75 -9.88 2.49 15.08
CA ALA A 75 -9.08 3.61 14.58
C ALA A 75 -7.64 3.61 15.16
N ARG A 76 -7.49 3.18 16.42
CA ARG A 76 -6.19 2.98 17.08
C ARG A 76 -5.27 1.98 16.37
N ARG A 77 -5.78 0.81 15.99
CA ARG A 77 -5.03 -0.21 15.23
C ARG A 77 -4.57 0.31 13.88
N LEU A 78 -5.45 1.00 13.15
CA LEU A 78 -5.09 1.64 11.88
C LEU A 78 -4.00 2.69 12.08
N GLN A 79 -4.12 3.52 13.12
CA GLN A 79 -3.10 4.52 13.46
C GLN A 79 -1.75 3.88 13.81
N ASP A 80 -1.75 2.81 14.58
CA ASP A 80 -0.53 2.11 14.97
C ASP A 80 0.14 1.44 13.75
N GLU A 81 -0.65 0.81 12.87
CA GLU A 81 -0.18 0.26 11.60
C GLU A 81 0.39 1.35 10.68
N ALA A 82 -0.34 2.45 10.51
CA ALA A 82 0.10 3.57 9.69
C ALA A 82 1.38 4.22 10.23
N ARG A 83 1.51 4.41 11.56
CA ARG A 83 2.73 4.94 12.19
C ARG A 83 3.92 4.02 11.99
N PHE A 84 3.70 2.71 12.10
CA PHE A 84 4.73 1.72 11.86
C PHE A 84 5.23 1.79 10.42
N LEU A 85 4.31 1.73 9.44
CA LEU A 85 4.64 1.76 8.02
C LEU A 85 5.24 3.10 7.57
N ALA A 86 4.82 4.22 8.15
CA ALA A 86 5.34 5.55 7.82
C ALA A 86 6.85 5.70 8.12
N ARG A 87 7.42 4.83 8.97
CA ARG A 87 8.86 4.81 9.28
C ARG A 87 9.69 4.06 8.25
N LEU A 88 9.04 3.27 7.38
CA LEU A 88 9.71 2.43 6.40
C LEU A 88 9.85 3.19 5.08
N ARG A 89 11.01 3.81 4.88
CA ARG A 89 11.36 4.53 3.64
C ARG A 89 12.62 3.94 3.02
N HIS A 90 12.42 3.29 1.89
CA HIS A 90 13.51 2.67 1.14
C HIS A 90 13.11 2.49 -0.33
N PRO A 91 14.01 2.67 -1.31
CA PRO A 91 13.68 2.53 -2.74
C PRO A 91 13.03 1.19 -3.11
N SER A 92 13.36 0.11 -2.40
CA SER A 92 12.81 -1.24 -2.62
C SER A 92 11.72 -1.65 -1.60
N VAL A 93 11.09 -0.69 -0.93
CA VAL A 93 9.96 -0.91 -0.02
C VAL A 93 8.80 0.01 -0.41
N CYS A 94 7.60 -0.56 -0.51
CA CYS A 94 6.40 0.18 -0.88
C CYS A 94 6.07 1.25 0.16
N THR A 95 5.92 2.49 -0.32
CA THR A 95 5.80 3.69 0.49
C THR A 95 4.36 3.93 0.89
N LEU A 96 4.15 4.15 2.19
CA LEU A 96 2.89 4.66 2.72
C LEU A 96 2.88 6.20 2.63
N PHE A 97 1.85 6.77 2.00
CA PHE A 97 1.60 8.21 1.99
C PHE A 97 0.73 8.65 3.16
N GLY A 98 -0.21 7.81 3.60
CA GLY A 98 -0.99 8.07 4.80
C GLY A 98 -2.11 7.08 5.04
N ALA A 99 -2.99 7.40 5.98
CA ALA A 99 -4.15 6.57 6.32
C ALA A 99 -5.36 7.44 6.71
N THR A 100 -6.56 6.94 6.43
CA THR A 100 -7.82 7.56 6.82
C THR A 100 -8.77 6.54 7.42
N VAL A 101 -9.53 6.96 8.43
CA VAL A 101 -10.62 6.16 8.99
C VAL A 101 -11.85 6.27 8.10
N LEU A 102 -12.62 5.18 8.03
CA LEU A 102 -13.83 5.09 7.23
C LEU A 102 -15.10 5.26 8.08
N SER A 103 -16.20 5.68 7.44
CA SER A 103 -17.48 5.94 8.11
C SER A 103 -18.11 4.68 8.72
N ASP A 104 -17.81 3.51 8.15
CA ASP A 104 -18.22 2.19 8.64
C ASP A 104 -17.32 1.65 9.78
N GLY A 105 -16.40 2.49 10.29
CA GLY A 105 -15.40 2.10 11.28
C GLY A 105 -14.25 1.26 10.72
N GLY A 106 -14.14 1.14 9.39
CA GLY A 106 -12.99 0.58 8.70
C GLY A 106 -11.82 1.57 8.56
N GLY A 107 -10.84 1.18 7.75
CA GLY A 107 -9.64 1.96 7.49
C GLY A 107 -9.18 1.86 6.04
N ALA A 108 -8.53 2.93 5.56
CA ALA A 108 -7.85 2.93 4.28
C ALA A 108 -6.40 3.39 4.43
N LEU A 109 -5.47 2.58 3.93
CA LEU A 109 -4.07 2.97 3.72
C LEU A 109 -3.90 3.50 2.30
N VAL A 110 -3.23 4.65 2.17
CA VAL A 110 -2.89 5.30 0.90
C VAL A 110 -1.42 5.04 0.62
N LEU A 111 -1.14 4.23 -0.39
CA LEU A 111 0.20 3.80 -0.77
C LEU A 111 0.56 4.30 -2.17
N GLU A 112 1.86 4.26 -2.48
CA GLU A 112 2.30 4.43 -3.86
C GLU A 112 1.65 3.39 -4.80
N LEU A 113 1.25 3.85 -5.99
CA LEU A 113 0.70 2.98 -7.01
C LEU A 113 1.83 2.40 -7.86
N MET A 114 1.85 1.08 -7.98
CA MET A 114 2.79 0.34 -8.82
C MET A 114 2.06 -0.21 -10.06
N GLN A 115 2.81 -0.43 -11.14
CA GLN A 115 2.26 -0.83 -12.43
C GLN A 115 1.69 -2.25 -12.41
N THR A 116 2.41 -3.19 -11.78
CA THR A 116 2.00 -4.60 -11.71
C THR A 116 2.68 -5.31 -10.53
N SER A 117 2.41 -6.60 -10.36
CA SER A 117 3.14 -7.48 -9.43
C SER A 117 4.04 -8.44 -10.20
N LEU A 118 5.11 -8.91 -9.56
CA LEU A 118 5.96 -9.96 -10.12
C LEU A 118 5.15 -11.22 -10.44
N SER A 119 4.17 -11.57 -9.60
CA SER A 119 3.26 -12.69 -9.86
C SER A 119 2.49 -12.53 -11.17
N GLU A 120 1.99 -11.32 -11.46
CA GLU A 120 1.29 -11.05 -12.71
C GLU A 120 2.23 -11.06 -13.91
N LEU A 121 3.42 -10.48 -13.78
CA LEU A 121 4.45 -10.53 -14.82
C LEU A 121 4.81 -11.98 -15.17
N LEU A 122 5.04 -12.83 -14.17
CA LEU A 122 5.35 -14.25 -14.38
C LEU A 122 4.20 -15.03 -15.03
N ARG A 123 2.93 -14.69 -14.73
CA ARG A 123 1.77 -15.33 -15.35
C ARG A 123 1.61 -15.03 -16.84
N ARG A 124 2.21 -13.95 -17.35
CA ARG A 124 2.18 -13.64 -18.79
C ARG A 124 2.94 -14.67 -19.63
N GLY A 125 3.75 -15.52 -19.00
CA GLY A 125 4.44 -16.64 -19.66
C GLY A 125 5.68 -16.25 -20.43
N GLU A 126 6.03 -14.96 -20.46
CA GLU A 126 7.28 -14.47 -21.06
C GLU A 126 8.46 -14.74 -20.12
N PRO A 127 9.52 -15.43 -20.58
CA PRO A 127 10.70 -15.64 -19.75
C PRO A 127 11.37 -14.33 -19.36
N LEU A 128 11.63 -14.15 -18.06
CA LEU A 128 12.42 -13.03 -17.58
C LEU A 128 13.87 -13.18 -18.04
N ARG A 129 14.40 -12.15 -18.70
CA ARG A 129 15.84 -12.07 -18.99
C ARG A 129 16.63 -12.18 -17.68
N ALA A 130 17.71 -12.96 -17.68
CA ALA A 130 18.51 -13.21 -16.48
C ALA A 130 18.96 -11.93 -15.77
N GLY A 131 19.35 -10.89 -16.52
CA GLY A 131 19.73 -9.59 -15.93
C GLY A 131 18.56 -8.89 -15.21
N LEU A 132 17.35 -8.94 -15.77
CA LEU A 132 16.17 -8.37 -15.13
C LEU A 132 15.79 -9.15 -13.87
N ALA A 133 15.82 -10.49 -13.94
CA ALA A 133 15.57 -11.35 -12.79
C ALA A 133 16.57 -11.10 -11.65
N ALA A 134 17.87 -10.97 -11.98
CA ALA A 134 18.91 -10.66 -11.01
C ALA A 134 18.71 -9.28 -10.36
N ARG A 135 18.33 -8.25 -11.14
CA ARG A 135 18.03 -6.92 -10.62
C ARG A 135 16.84 -6.94 -9.66
N ILE A 136 15.72 -7.54 -10.06
CA ILE A 136 14.53 -7.68 -9.21
C ILE A 136 14.89 -8.41 -7.91
N ALA A 137 15.64 -9.51 -7.99
CA ALA A 137 16.06 -10.26 -6.81
C ALA A 137 16.94 -9.41 -5.87
N ALA A 138 17.89 -8.64 -6.41
CA ALA A 138 18.76 -7.76 -5.64
C ALA A 138 17.97 -6.64 -4.94
N GLU A 139 17.00 -6.02 -5.63
CA GLU A 139 16.13 -4.99 -5.05
C GLU A 139 15.26 -5.56 -3.94
N VAL A 140 14.63 -6.72 -4.16
CA VAL A 140 13.85 -7.41 -3.13
C VAL A 140 14.73 -7.74 -1.91
N ALA A 141 15.94 -8.28 -2.12
CA ALA A 141 16.86 -8.57 -1.05
C ALA A 141 17.28 -7.32 -0.27
N THR A 142 17.50 -6.20 -0.97
CA THR A 142 17.83 -4.91 -0.35
C THR A 142 16.67 -4.38 0.48
N GLY A 143 15.43 -4.48 -0.03
CA GLY A 143 14.22 -4.14 0.72
C GLY A 143 14.05 -4.98 1.98
N ILE A 144 14.25 -6.30 1.89
CA ILE A 144 14.19 -7.21 3.05
C ILE A 144 15.29 -6.87 4.06
N SER A 145 16.52 -6.63 3.61
CA SER A 145 17.64 -6.22 4.46
C SER A 145 17.33 -4.93 5.23
N PHE A 146 16.77 -3.93 4.54
CA PHE A 146 16.29 -2.70 5.18
C PHE A 146 15.22 -2.96 6.23
N LEU A 147 14.23 -3.81 5.94
CA LEU A 147 13.18 -4.17 6.90
C LEU A 147 13.79 -4.82 8.15
N HIS A 148 14.66 -5.81 7.98
CA HIS A 148 15.33 -6.49 9.09
C HIS A 148 16.18 -5.53 9.92
N GLY A 149 16.91 -4.60 9.28
CA GLY A 149 17.69 -3.56 9.97
C GLY A 149 16.83 -2.60 10.80
N ASN A 150 15.53 -2.50 10.51
CA ASN A 150 14.56 -1.74 11.29
C ASN A 150 13.75 -2.61 12.27
N GLY A 151 14.20 -3.85 12.52
CA GLY A 151 13.52 -4.80 13.41
C GLY A 151 12.17 -5.26 12.84
N VAL A 152 12.00 -5.27 11.52
CA VAL A 152 10.74 -5.66 10.86
C VAL A 152 10.89 -6.99 10.16
N MET A 153 10.11 -7.99 10.57
CA MET A 153 9.93 -9.23 9.81
C MET A 153 8.65 -9.15 8.98
N HIS A 154 8.78 -9.27 7.65
CA HIS A 154 7.65 -9.20 6.73
C HIS A 154 6.72 -10.42 6.81
N ARG A 155 7.29 -11.63 6.89
CA ARG A 155 6.60 -12.93 7.03
C ARG A 155 5.65 -13.37 5.90
N ASP A 156 5.62 -12.66 4.78
CA ASP A 156 4.76 -13.00 3.62
C ASP A 156 5.44 -12.61 2.30
N ILE A 157 6.73 -12.93 2.15
CA ILE A 157 7.46 -12.65 0.91
C ILE A 157 7.05 -13.68 -0.14
N LYS A 158 6.41 -13.20 -1.21
CA LYS A 158 5.97 -13.98 -2.37
C LYS A 158 5.84 -13.08 -3.59
N PRO A 159 5.79 -13.62 -4.83
CA PRO A 159 5.74 -12.79 -6.04
C PRO A 159 4.56 -11.82 -6.12
N SER A 160 3.43 -12.09 -5.46
CA SER A 160 2.28 -11.15 -5.46
C SER A 160 2.51 -9.92 -4.58
N ASN A 161 3.48 -10.00 -3.66
CA ASN A 161 3.86 -8.96 -2.71
C ASN A 161 5.16 -8.26 -3.14
N VAL A 162 5.67 -8.58 -4.33
CA VAL A 162 6.73 -7.84 -5.01
C VAL A 162 6.07 -7.05 -6.13
N LEU A 163 6.01 -5.73 -5.96
CA LEU A 163 5.39 -4.82 -6.92
C LEU A 163 6.45 -4.21 -7.83
N LEU A 164 6.07 -3.95 -9.08
CA LEU A 164 6.95 -3.46 -10.14
C LEU A 164 6.38 -2.15 -10.69
N ASP A 165 7.23 -1.15 -10.86
CA ASP A 165 6.88 0.09 -11.55
C ASP A 165 6.95 -0.08 -13.08
N THR A 166 6.82 1.02 -13.83
CA THR A 166 6.86 1.02 -15.29
C THR A 166 8.22 0.64 -15.87
N GLU A 167 9.30 0.72 -15.09
CA GLU A 167 10.68 0.38 -15.49
C GLU A 167 11.12 -0.98 -14.92
N TYR A 168 10.20 -1.70 -14.27
CA TYR A 168 10.44 -2.95 -13.56
C TYR A 168 11.45 -2.84 -12.42
N HIS A 169 11.46 -1.72 -11.69
CA HIS A 169 12.07 -1.66 -10.36
C HIS A 169 11.12 -2.27 -9.33
N ALA A 170 11.68 -3.10 -8.45
CA ALA A 170 10.94 -3.90 -7.50
C ALA A 170 10.86 -3.27 -6.12
N LYS A 171 9.64 -3.30 -5.55
CA LYS A 171 9.36 -2.90 -4.18
C LYS A 171 8.62 -4.01 -3.43
N VAL A 172 9.06 -4.28 -2.20
CA VAL A 172 8.38 -5.18 -1.28
C VAL A 172 7.14 -4.48 -0.71
N ALA A 173 5.99 -5.14 -0.74
CA ALA A 173 4.69 -4.59 -0.34
C ALA A 173 3.86 -5.59 0.48
N ASP A 174 2.72 -5.11 0.99
CA ASP A 174 1.75 -5.87 1.81
C ASP A 174 2.27 -6.38 3.17
N PHE A 175 2.25 -5.47 4.14
CA PHE A 175 2.75 -5.67 5.48
C PHE A 175 1.72 -6.20 6.49
N GLY A 176 0.56 -6.71 6.08
CA GLY A 176 -0.45 -7.06 7.10
C GLY A 176 -0.12 -8.31 7.92
N LEU A 177 0.94 -9.04 7.55
CA LEU A 177 1.57 -10.03 8.43
C LEU A 177 2.91 -9.55 9.00
N ALA A 178 3.32 -8.30 8.82
CA ALA A 178 4.57 -7.82 9.36
C ALA A 178 4.54 -7.75 10.91
N ARG A 179 5.70 -7.95 11.54
CA ARG A 179 5.86 -7.76 13.00
C ARG A 179 7.20 -7.12 13.32
N LEU A 180 7.20 -6.32 14.38
CA LEU A 180 8.41 -5.92 15.06
C LEU A 180 9.03 -7.13 15.77
N VAL A 181 10.35 -7.26 15.68
CA VAL A 181 11.17 -8.29 16.34
C VAL A 181 12.30 -7.67 17.14
#